data_AF-A0A2V7VJ44-F1
#
_entry.id   AF-A0A2V7VJ44-F1
#
_cell.length_a   1.000
_cell.length_b   1.000
_cell.length_c   1.000
_cell.angle_alpha   90.00
_cell.angle_beta   90.00
_cell.angle_gamma   90.00
#
_symmetry.space_group_name_H-M   'P 1'
#
loop_
_entity.id
_entity.type
_entity.pdbx_description
1 polymer ?
#
loop_
_entity_poly.entity_id
_entity_poly.type
_entity_poly.pdbx_seq_one_letter_code
_entity_poly.pdbx_strand_id
1 'polypeptide(L)'
;MPRRVDKPWGYELWWARTERYVGKILHLRQGESLSLQYHNVKDETILLQSGRLLFETRAKGEPGELRRIEMNPGDTFHITPGTLHRMTGIEDCDI
;
A
#
# COMPACT_ATOMS: atom_id res chain seq x y z
N MET A 1 1.88 -18.02 -14.35
CA MET A 1 2.86 -16.92 -14.51
C MET A 1 2.30 -15.69 -13.82
N PRO A 2 3.14 -14.81 -13.23
CA PRO A 2 2.67 -13.59 -12.59
C PRO A 2 1.98 -12.68 -13.62
N ARG A 3 0.94 -11.94 -13.18
CA ARG A 3 0.15 -11.04 -14.04
C ARG A 3 0.49 -9.59 -13.72
N ARG A 4 0.98 -8.84 -14.71
CA ARG A 4 1.14 -7.38 -14.61
C ARG A 4 -0.17 -6.67 -14.95
N VAL A 5 -0.48 -5.62 -14.18
CA VAL A 5 -1.62 -4.73 -14.40
C VAL A 5 -1.13 -3.30 -14.27
N ASP A 6 -1.07 -2.57 -15.37
CA ASP A 6 -0.64 -1.17 -15.35
C ASP A 6 -1.71 -0.26 -14.74
N LYS A 7 -1.25 0.79 -14.08
CA LYS A 7 -2.05 1.78 -13.35
C LYS A 7 -1.52 3.19 -13.65
N PRO A 8 -2.31 4.25 -13.46
CA PRO A 8 -1.84 5.63 -13.67
C PRO A 8 -0.57 5.95 -12.85
N TRP A 9 -0.48 5.41 -11.63
CA TRP A 9 0.61 5.63 -10.68
C TRP A 9 1.81 4.68 -10.83
N GLY A 10 1.75 3.69 -11.74
CA GLY A 10 2.76 2.64 -11.85
C GLY A 10 2.18 1.30 -12.31
N TYR A 11 2.43 0.21 -11.60
CA TYR A 11 1.83 -1.09 -11.91
C TYR A 11 1.72 -2.02 -10.70
N GLU A 12 0.86 -3.02 -10.83
CA GLU A 12 0.77 -4.16 -9.91
C GLU A 12 1.30 -5.41 -10.62
N LEU A 13 2.16 -6.19 -9.95
CA LEU A 13 2.54 -7.54 -10.35
C LEU A 13 1.90 -8.55 -9.41
N TRP A 14 0.91 -9.30 -9.89
CA TRP A 14 0.20 -10.30 -9.09
C TRP A 14 0.90 -11.64 -9.24
N TRP A 15 1.50 -12.13 -8.15
CA TRP A 15 2.23 -13.40 -8.15
C TRP A 15 1.47 -14.53 -7.44
N ALA A 16 0.49 -14.20 -6.59
CA ALA A 16 -0.44 -15.17 -6.02
C ALA A 16 -1.88 -14.63 -6.04
N ARG A 17 -2.84 -15.50 -6.36
CA ARG A 17 -4.27 -15.21 -6.26
C ARG A 17 -5.00 -16.47 -5.83
N THR A 18 -5.54 -16.44 -4.62
CA THR A 18 -6.31 -17.54 -4.03
C THR A 18 -7.68 -17.03 -3.58
N GLU A 19 -8.49 -17.90 -3.00
CA GLU A 19 -9.75 -17.51 -2.35
C GLU A 19 -9.54 -16.69 -1.08
N ARG A 20 -8.37 -16.79 -0.44
CA ARG A 20 -8.10 -16.19 0.87
C ARG A 20 -7.21 -14.96 0.81
N TYR A 21 -6.31 -14.89 -0.17
CA TYR A 21 -5.34 -13.80 -0.27
C TYR A 21 -4.89 -13.56 -1.71
N VAL A 22 -4.31 -12.38 -1.93
CA VAL A 22 -3.63 -12.01 -3.16
C VAL A 22 -2.24 -11.52 -2.78
N GLY A 23 -1.21 -12.10 -3.40
CA GLY A 23 0.16 -11.64 -3.29
C GLY A 23 0.47 -10.71 -4.46
N LYS A 24 0.93 -9.49 -4.14
CA LYS A 24 1.28 -8.48 -5.14
C LYS A 24 2.66 -7.89 -4.82
N ILE A 25 3.30 -7.37 -5.86
CA ILE A 25 4.30 -6.32 -5.76
C ILE A 25 3.69 -5.09 -6.44
N LEU A 26 3.68 -3.96 -5.75
CA LEU A 26 3.27 -2.68 -6.30
C LEU A 26 4.52 -1.88 -6.60
N HIS A 27 4.69 -1.50 -7.87
CA HIS A 27 5.69 -0.51 -8.24
C HIS A 27 5.00 0.84 -8.37
N LEU A 28 5.36 1.76 -7.48
CA LEU A 28 4.81 3.10 -7.40
C LEU A 28 5.88 4.09 -7.85
N ARG A 29 5.54 4.97 -8.80
CA ARG A 29 6.47 6.00 -9.27
C ARG A 29 6.58 7.14 -8.27
N GLN A 30 7.72 7.83 -8.27
CA GLN A 30 7.95 9.02 -7.48
C GLN A 30 6.85 10.07 -7.69
N GLY A 31 6.32 10.61 -6.59
CA GLY A 31 5.28 11.63 -6.57
C GLY A 31 3.87 11.11 -6.83
N GLU A 32 3.72 9.87 -7.31
CA GLU A 32 2.42 9.26 -7.55
C GLU A 32 1.85 8.64 -6.27
N SER A 33 0.52 8.51 -6.25
CA SER A 33 -0.20 7.96 -5.09
C SER A 33 -1.29 7.00 -5.50
N LEU A 34 -1.53 6.01 -4.62
CA LEU A 34 -2.74 5.23 -4.67
C LEU A 34 -3.93 6.08 -4.21
N SER A 35 -5.14 5.70 -4.62
CA SER A 35 -6.36 6.28 -4.05
C SER A 35 -6.38 6.08 -2.53
N LEU A 36 -7.09 6.94 -1.79
CA LEU A 36 -7.37 6.67 -0.37
C LEU A 36 -8.22 5.40 -0.28
N GLN A 37 -7.78 4.44 0.54
CA GLN A 37 -8.38 3.11 0.62
C GLN A 37 -9.03 2.90 1.99
N TYR A 38 -10.12 2.13 1.98
CA TYR A 38 -10.82 1.65 3.17
C TYR A 38 -11.30 0.22 2.90
N HIS A 39 -10.98 -0.71 3.79
CA HIS A 39 -11.35 -2.12 3.63
C HIS A 39 -12.41 -2.53 4.64
N ASN A 40 -13.56 -2.97 4.14
CA ASN A 40 -14.63 -3.51 5.01
C ASN A 40 -14.27 -4.89 5.59
N VAL A 41 -13.53 -5.70 4.83
CA VAL A 41 -13.28 -7.12 5.15
C VAL A 41 -11.81 -7.51 5.02
N LYS A 42 -11.09 -6.97 4.03
CA LYS A 42 -9.70 -7.35 3.73
C LYS A 42 -8.76 -6.94 4.88
N ASP A 43 -7.98 -7.90 5.34
CA ASP A 43 -6.82 -7.71 6.21
C ASP A 43 -5.55 -7.73 5.33
N GLU A 44 -4.68 -6.74 5.49
CA GLU A 44 -3.55 -6.50 4.59
C GLU A 44 -2.30 -6.14 5.37
N THR A 45 -1.15 -6.68 4.95
CA THR A 45 0.15 -6.28 5.46
C THR A 45 1.00 -5.85 4.29
N ILE A 46 1.67 -4.71 4.43
CA ILE A 46 2.63 -4.21 3.44
C ILE A 46 4.04 -4.27 4.02
N LEU A 47 5.02 -4.45 3.14
CA LEU A 47 6.46 -4.35 3.41
C LEU A 47 7.03 -3.43 2.34
N LEU A 48 7.70 -2.34 2.74
CA LEU A 48 8.44 -1.56 1.77
C LEU A 48 9.73 -2.31 1.41
N GLN A 49 9.84 -2.81 0.18
CA GLN A 49 11.01 -3.56 -0.27
C GLN A 49 12.13 -2.64 -0.74
N SER A 50 11.82 -1.53 -1.41
CA SER A 50 12.80 -0.58 -1.96
C SER A 50 12.20 0.83 -2.06
N GLY A 51 13.06 1.86 -2.13
CA GLY A 51 12.65 3.27 -2.24
C GLY A 51 12.21 3.90 -0.92
N ARG A 52 11.42 4.97 -1.00
CA ARG A 52 10.84 5.69 0.15
C ARG A 52 9.36 5.96 -0.07
N LEU A 53 8.56 5.71 0.96
CA LEU A 53 7.10 5.77 0.89
C LEU A 53 6.55 6.67 2.00
N LEU A 54 5.64 7.56 1.63
CA LEU A 54 4.78 8.25 2.59
C LEU A 54 3.52 7.41 2.77
N PHE A 55 3.33 6.90 3.98
CA PHE A 55 2.13 6.19 4.39
C PHE A 55 1.24 7.12 5.22
N GLU A 56 0.08 7.46 4.68
CA GLU A 56 -0.95 8.23 5.38
C GLU A 56 -1.98 7.25 5.95
N THR A 57 -2.31 7.32 7.24
CA THR A 57 -3.24 6.36 7.87
C THR A 57 -4.03 6.91 9.06
N ARG A 58 -5.22 6.36 9.30
CA ARG A 58 -6.03 6.60 10.49
C ARG A 58 -6.78 5.34 10.87
N ALA A 59 -6.69 4.95 12.13
CA ALA A 59 -7.35 3.75 12.62
C ALA A 59 -8.87 3.94 12.69
N LYS A 60 -9.62 2.83 12.71
CA LYS A 60 -11.07 2.88 12.85
C LYS A 60 -11.46 3.52 14.19
N GLY A 61 -12.31 4.55 14.13
CA GLY A 61 -12.80 5.25 15.32
C GLY A 61 -11.83 6.30 15.90
N GLU A 62 -10.65 6.46 15.30
CA GLU A 62 -9.72 7.54 15.66
C GLU A 62 -10.21 8.87 15.06
N PRO A 63 -10.37 9.93 15.86
CA PRO A 63 -10.75 11.25 15.36
C PRO A 63 -9.56 11.99 14.75
N GLY A 64 -9.84 13.01 13.92
CA GLY A 64 -8.81 13.89 13.35
C GLY A 64 -8.32 13.48 11.96
N GLU A 65 -7.23 14.09 11.51
CA GLU A 65 -6.65 13.91 10.17
C GLU A 65 -5.86 12.61 10.04
N LEU A 66 -5.47 12.24 8.81
CA LEU A 66 -4.57 11.11 8.59
C LEU A 66 -3.18 11.40 9.20
N ARG A 67 -2.67 10.46 9.99
CA ARG A 67 -1.27 10.47 10.43
C ARG A 67 -0.36 10.16 9.24
N ARG A 68 0.78 10.83 9.17
CA ARG A 68 1.81 10.63 8.14
C ARG A 68 3.01 9.90 8.72
N ILE A 69 3.46 8.87 8.02
CA ILE A 69 4.59 8.02 8.39
C ILE A 69 5.48 7.89 7.17
N GLU A 70 6.75 8.30 7.27
CA GLU A 70 7.72 7.96 6.24
C GLU A 70 8.27 6.56 6.51
N MET A 71 8.12 5.67 5.54
CA MET A 71 8.63 4.30 5.59
C MET A 71 9.92 4.19 4.78
N ASN A 72 10.85 3.40 5.30
CA ASN A 72 12.12 3.01 4.69
C ASN A 72 12.11 1.52 4.34
N PRO A 73 13.02 1.05 3.46
CA PRO A 73 13.10 -0.36 3.11
C PRO A 73 13.24 -1.25 4.34
N GLY A 74 12.41 -2.29 4.42
CA GLY A 74 12.30 -3.18 5.58
C GLY A 74 11.14 -2.83 6.52
N ASP A 75 10.59 -1.61 6.45
CA ASP A 75 9.45 -1.23 7.27
C ASP A 75 8.18 -1.96 6.81
N THR A 76 7.39 -2.40 7.78
CA THR A 76 6.10 -3.07 7.55
C THR A 76 4.96 -2.31 8.19
N PHE A 77 3.77 -2.41 7.61
CA PHE A 77 2.56 -1.91 8.23
C PHE A 77 1.41 -2.91 8.10
N HIS A 78 0.75 -3.22 9.21
CA HIS A 78 -0.44 -4.07 9.26
C HIS A 78 -1.71 -3.22 9.22
N ILE A 79 -2.48 -3.38 8.15
CA ILE A 79 -3.69 -2.64 7.82
C ILE A 79 -4.88 -3.53 8.11
N THR A 80 -5.46 -3.36 9.29
CA THR A 80 -6.67 -4.08 9.70
C THR A 80 -7.94 -3.50 9.04
N PRO A 81 -9.02 -4.29 8.90
CA PRO A 81 -10.29 -3.79 8.37
C PRO A 81 -10.79 -2.54 9.10
N GLY A 82 -11.24 -1.55 8.32
CA GLY A 82 -11.67 -0.25 8.82
C GLY A 82 -10.57 0.81 8.94
N THR A 83 -9.32 0.46 8.63
CA THR A 83 -8.20 1.42 8.59
C THR A 83 -8.24 2.21 7.29
N LEU A 84 -8.27 3.53 7.39
CA LEU A 84 -8.03 4.42 6.25
C LEU A 84 -6.54 4.46 5.99
N HIS A 85 -6.14 4.32 4.73
CA HIS A 85 -4.74 4.42 4.36
C HIS A 85 -4.53 4.87 2.91
N ARG A 86 -3.39 5.52 2.67
CA ARG A 86 -2.87 5.89 1.35
C ARG A 86 -1.35 5.69 1.33
N MET A 87 -0.86 5.26 0.19
CA MET A 87 0.57 5.13 -0.12
C MET A 87 0.93 6.12 -1.23
N THR A 88 1.95 6.96 -0.98
CA THR A 88 2.51 7.92 -1.93
C THR A 88 4.02 7.71 -2.04
N GLY A 89 4.54 7.51 -3.26
CA GLY A 89 5.97 7.32 -3.48
C GLY A 89 6.71 8.64 -3.24
N ILE A 90 7.60 8.70 -2.25
CA ILE A 90 8.54 9.82 -2.10
C ILE A 90 9.64 9.71 -3.17
N GLU A 91 10.02 8.46 -3.47
CA GLU A 91 10.88 8.01 -4.56
C GLU A 91 10.15 6.88 -5.30
N ASP A 92 10.70 6.40 -6.42
CA ASP A 92 10.24 5.14 -7.01
C ASP A 92 10.39 4.04 -5.97
N CYS A 93 9.32 3.28 -5.70
CA CYS A 93 9.31 2.30 -4.63
C CYS A 93 8.57 1.01 -5.00
N ASP A 94 9.04 -0.09 -4.43
CA ASP A 94 8.40 -1.40 -4.52
C ASP A 94 7.85 -1.82 -3.15
N ILE A 95 6.57 -2.18 -3.12
CA ILE A 95 5.77 -2.51 -1.93
C ILE A 95 5.16 -3.90 -2.07
#